data_AF-K1S156-F1
#
_entry.id   AF-K1S156-F1
#
_cell.length_a   1.000
_cell.length_b   1.000
_cell.length_c   1.000
_cell.angle_alpha   90.00
_cell.angle_beta   90.00
_cell.angle_gamma   90.00
#
_symmetry.space_group_name_H-M   'P 1'
#
loop_
_entity.id
_entity.type
_entity.pdbx_description
1 polymer ?
#
loop_
_entity_poly.entity_id
_entity_poly.type
_entity_poly.pdbx_seq_one_letter_code
_entity_poly.pdbx_strand_id
1 'polypeptide(L)'
;MFVSFRPTNRLLPTVKSGTEVHGVLAVQDVQMAIDQLYARNVVGEVWVAGGTYYPTAAFTDESGIRGRTERHRSFIMRSGISVYGGFRGQTGDEGINNSTTRPRDPDHLDVQWAFANRTIFSGDVDRNDDSQKGWRWNAGEKKWEQYYGRNSYHVVWFASEGFNERTTKYEAVTAKPLPVETTLDGVVVTGGCADYGERGE
;
A
#
# COMPACT_ATOMS: atom_id res chain seq x y z
N MET A 1 8.11 -0.58 14.52
CA MET A 1 7.90 0.01 13.18
C MET A 1 7.17 1.32 13.36
N PHE A 2 7.71 2.40 12.78
CA PHE A 2 7.19 3.76 12.94
C PHE A 2 6.68 4.26 11.59
N VAL A 3 5.43 4.70 11.56
CA VAL A 3 4.84 5.43 10.43
C VAL A 3 4.46 6.82 10.92
N SER A 4 5.03 7.86 10.32
CA SER A 4 4.74 9.27 10.62
C SER A 4 3.89 9.86 9.50
N PHE A 5 3.09 10.90 9.77
CA PHE A 5 2.32 11.56 8.73
C PHE A 5 2.19 13.06 8.95
N ARG A 6 2.07 13.82 7.86
CA ARG A 6 1.85 15.27 7.88
C ARG A 6 0.78 15.70 6.86
N PRO A 7 -0.20 16.53 7.25
CA PRO A 7 -1.08 17.20 6.29
C PRO A 7 -0.33 18.35 5.59
N THR A 8 -0.54 18.53 4.29
CA THR A 8 0.19 19.53 3.48
C THR A 8 -0.61 20.77 3.09
N ASN A 9 -1.93 20.86 3.33
CA ASN A 9 -2.67 22.11 3.13
C ASN A 9 -3.84 22.32 4.12
N ARG A 10 -3.88 23.55 4.67
CA ARG A 10 -4.83 24.04 5.68
C ARG A 10 -5.95 24.82 4.97
N LEU A 11 -7.12 24.22 4.76
CA LEU A 11 -8.34 25.01 4.61
C LEU A 11 -8.85 25.33 6.02
N LEU A 12 -8.36 26.43 6.60
CA LEU A 12 -8.92 26.96 7.84
C LEU A 12 -10.38 27.40 7.63
N PRO A 13 -11.22 27.20 8.64
CA PRO A 13 -11.91 28.34 9.23
C PRO A 13 -11.43 28.56 10.67
N THR A 14 -11.22 29.84 10.97
CA THR A 14 -10.70 30.39 12.22
C THR A 14 -11.62 30.13 13.42
N VAL A 15 -10.98 30.01 14.60
CA VAL A 15 -11.50 30.16 15.98
C VAL A 15 -12.10 28.86 16.59
N LYS A 16 -11.62 28.29 17.71
CA LYS A 16 -11.38 28.89 19.04
C LYS A 16 -10.46 28.01 19.91
N SER A 17 -9.66 28.68 20.76
CA SER A 17 -8.75 28.17 21.80
C SER A 17 -8.94 26.74 22.31
N GLY A 18 -7.88 25.96 22.25
CA GLY A 18 -7.74 24.68 22.95
C GLY A 18 -6.69 23.81 22.25
N THR A 19 -5.44 23.94 22.68
CA THR A 19 -4.30 23.04 22.41
C THR A 19 -4.27 22.39 21.01
N GLU A 20 -3.73 23.10 20.00
CA GLU A 20 -3.27 22.48 18.75
C GLU A 20 -2.08 21.55 19.10
N VAL A 21 -2.37 20.30 19.46
CA VAL A 21 -1.37 19.23 19.40
C VAL A 21 -1.12 18.97 17.92
N HIS A 22 0.01 19.49 17.40
CA HIS A 22 0.63 19.03 16.17
C HIS A 22 1.09 17.57 16.36
N GLY A 23 0.12 16.66 16.46
CA GLY A 23 0.31 15.29 16.91
C GLY A 23 0.69 14.39 15.75
N VAL A 24 2.00 14.16 15.59
CA VAL A 24 2.54 13.00 14.89
C VAL A 24 2.06 11.76 15.64
N LEU A 25 1.10 11.03 15.09
CA LEU A 25 0.70 9.73 15.63
C LEU A 25 1.54 8.66 14.94
N ALA A 26 2.50 8.09 15.67
CA ALA A 26 3.21 6.91 15.21
C ALA A 26 2.24 5.72 15.18
N VAL A 27 1.88 5.28 13.99
CA VAL A 27 1.02 4.09 13.81
C VAL A 27 1.87 2.92 13.30
N GLN A 28 1.53 1.70 13.73
CA GLN A 28 2.24 0.49 13.27
C GLN A 28 1.72 -0.02 11.92
N ASP A 29 0.56 0.47 11.49
CA ASP A 29 -0.14 0.04 10.28
C ASP A 29 -0.17 1.18 9.27
N VAL A 30 0.40 0.92 8.08
CA VAL A 30 0.48 1.90 6.97
C VAL A 30 -0.91 2.28 6.45
N GLN A 31 -1.83 1.31 6.37
CA GLN A 31 -3.19 1.56 5.91
C GLN A 31 -3.93 2.50 6.87
N MET A 32 -3.75 2.32 8.18
CA MET A 32 -4.33 3.20 9.19
C MET A 32 -3.81 4.63 9.05
N ALA A 33 -2.52 4.84 8.75
CA ALA A 33 -1.98 6.18 8.51
C ALA A 33 -2.65 6.86 7.30
N ILE A 34 -2.78 6.11 6.20
CA ILE A 34 -3.40 6.58 4.97
C ILE A 34 -4.87 6.93 5.22
N ASP A 35 -5.62 6.03 5.85
CA ASP A 35 -7.06 6.21 6.10
C ASP A 35 -7.32 7.35 7.10
N GLN A 36 -6.45 7.59 8.08
CA GLN A 36 -6.58 8.71 9.01
C GLN A 36 -6.45 10.07 8.31
N LEU A 37 -5.49 10.22 7.39
CA LEU A 37 -5.38 11.44 6.58
C LEU A 37 -6.58 11.59 5.65
N TYR A 38 -6.96 10.51 4.97
CA TYR A 38 -8.10 10.51 4.06
C TYR A 38 -9.41 10.88 4.77
N ALA A 39 -9.67 10.33 5.96
CA ALA A 39 -10.87 10.62 6.76
C ALA A 39 -10.93 12.08 7.23
N ARG A 40 -9.80 12.79 7.29
CA ARG A 40 -9.74 14.23 7.59
C ARG A 40 -9.97 15.10 6.36
N ASN A 41 -10.13 14.50 5.17
CA ASN A 41 -10.31 15.19 3.90
C ASN A 41 -9.17 16.19 3.61
N VAL A 42 -7.93 15.78 3.86
CA VAL A 42 -6.72 16.57 3.62
C VAL A 42 -5.82 15.87 2.61
N VAL A 43 -5.05 16.66 1.85
CA VAL A 43 -3.87 16.17 1.16
C VAL A 43 -2.75 16.01 2.20
N GLY A 44 -1.98 14.93 2.10
CA GLY A 44 -0.94 14.66 3.08
C GLY A 44 0.06 13.61 2.64
N GLU A 45 1.03 13.41 3.51
CA GLU A 45 2.13 12.47 3.30
C GLU A 45 2.19 11.48 4.46
N VAL A 46 2.43 10.21 4.11
CA VAL A 46 2.74 9.13 5.02
C VAL A 46 4.20 8.75 4.80
N TRP A 47 5.01 8.80 5.85
CA TRP A 47 6.42 8.43 5.82
C TRP A 47 6.62 7.13 6.57
N VAL A 48 7.17 6.14 5.86
CA VAL A 48 7.24 4.75 6.30
C VAL A 48 8.69 4.40 6.62
N ALA A 49 8.92 3.91 7.83
CA ALA A 49 10.22 3.41 8.24
C ALA A 49 10.63 2.17 7.43
N GLY A 50 11.93 1.92 7.33
CA GLY A 50 12.46 0.67 6.80
C GLY A 50 11.89 -0.57 7.49
N GLY A 51 11.72 -1.63 6.71
CA GLY A 51 11.19 -2.93 7.11
C GLY A 51 10.09 -3.45 6.18
N THR A 52 9.54 -4.62 6.50
CA THR A 52 8.51 -5.31 5.71
C THR A 52 7.12 -5.13 6.32
N TYR A 53 6.20 -4.62 5.51
CA TYR A 53 4.80 -4.37 5.86
C TYR A 53 3.89 -5.26 5.03
N TYR A 54 2.75 -5.64 5.61
CA TYR A 54 1.75 -6.49 4.99
C TYR A 54 0.41 -5.76 4.93
N PRO A 55 -0.36 -5.91 3.83
CA PRO A 55 -1.60 -5.21 3.67
C PRO A 55 -2.68 -5.74 4.61
N THR A 56 -3.47 -4.83 5.19
CA THR A 56 -4.56 -5.17 6.11
C THR A 56 -5.94 -4.82 5.56
N ALA A 57 -6.03 -3.86 4.64
CA ALA A 57 -7.29 -3.51 3.96
C ALA A 57 -7.62 -4.49 2.83
N ALA A 58 -8.92 -4.64 2.56
CA ALA A 58 -9.42 -5.40 1.42
C ALA A 58 -9.97 -4.45 0.35
N PHE A 59 -9.67 -4.70 -0.92
CA PHE A 59 -10.29 -3.97 -2.03
C PHE A 59 -11.66 -4.56 -2.38
N THR A 60 -12.43 -3.79 -3.15
CA THR A 60 -13.71 -4.22 -3.75
C THR A 60 -13.45 -4.59 -5.19
N ASP A 61 -13.83 -5.81 -5.59
CA ASP A 61 -13.61 -6.33 -6.93
C ASP A 61 -14.60 -5.76 -7.97
N GLU A 62 -14.50 -6.20 -9.22
CA GLU A 62 -15.34 -5.72 -10.32
C GLU A 62 -16.82 -6.07 -10.20
N SER A 63 -17.15 -7.04 -9.34
CA SER A 63 -18.53 -7.40 -9.03
C SER A 63 -19.15 -6.48 -7.97
N GLY A 64 -18.35 -5.56 -7.41
CA GLY A 64 -18.77 -4.69 -6.30
C GLY A 64 -18.72 -5.40 -4.95
N ILE A 65 -18.12 -6.59 -4.88
CA ILE A 65 -18.03 -7.37 -3.64
C ILE A 65 -16.69 -7.05 -2.97
N ARG A 66 -16.75 -6.72 -1.68
CA ARG A 66 -15.54 -6.57 -0.87
C ARG A 66 -14.91 -7.93 -0.64
N GLY A 67 -13.64 -8.04 -1.00
CA GLY A 67 -12.89 -9.28 -0.88
C GLY A 67 -12.80 -9.78 0.56
N ARG A 68 -12.78 -11.11 0.73
CA ARG A 68 -12.87 -11.78 2.05
C ARG A 68 -11.65 -12.59 2.44
N THR A 69 -10.70 -12.74 1.53
CA THR A 69 -9.51 -13.60 1.71
C THR A 69 -8.23 -12.77 1.73
N GLU A 70 -7.12 -13.39 2.10
CA GLU A 70 -5.78 -12.80 2.06
C GLU A 70 -5.43 -12.29 0.66
N ARG A 71 -5.91 -12.98 -0.38
CA ARG A 71 -5.73 -12.59 -1.79
C ARG A 71 -6.29 -11.21 -2.12
N HIS A 72 -7.29 -10.76 -1.37
CA HIS A 72 -7.91 -9.45 -1.57
C HIS A 72 -7.29 -8.36 -0.72
N ARG A 73 -6.24 -8.67 0.06
CA ARG A 73 -5.59 -7.68 0.90
C ARG A 73 -4.65 -6.82 0.07
N SER A 74 -4.76 -5.51 0.20
CA SER A 74 -3.92 -4.55 -0.51
C SER A 74 -3.63 -3.33 0.36
N PHE A 75 -2.52 -2.65 0.08
CA PHE A 75 -2.33 -1.27 0.51
C PHE A 75 -3.20 -0.39 -0.39
N ILE A 76 -4.34 0.07 0.13
CA ILE A 76 -5.29 0.91 -0.58
C ILE A 76 -4.77 2.34 -0.53
N MET A 77 -4.30 2.84 -1.67
CA MET A 77 -3.88 4.22 -1.81
C MET A 77 -5.12 5.12 -1.85
N ARG A 78 -5.04 6.26 -1.16
CA ARG A 78 -6.13 7.24 -1.11
C ARG A 78 -5.75 8.48 -1.90
N SER A 79 -6.76 9.11 -2.48
CA SER A 79 -6.60 10.32 -3.29
C SER A 79 -5.97 11.44 -2.47
N GLY A 80 -4.89 12.04 -2.97
CA GLY A 80 -4.16 13.11 -2.29
C GLY A 80 -3.29 12.66 -1.12
N ILE A 81 -3.16 11.36 -0.85
CA ILE A 81 -2.33 10.83 0.24
C ILE A 81 -1.11 10.12 -0.32
N SER A 82 0.03 10.81 -0.36
CA SER A 82 1.28 10.26 -0.84
C SER A 82 1.98 9.42 0.23
N VAL A 83 2.64 8.34 -0.17
CA VAL A 83 3.35 7.41 0.72
C VAL A 83 4.81 7.34 0.29
N TYR A 84 5.71 7.54 1.25
CA TYR A 84 7.15 7.55 1.03
C TYR A 84 7.84 6.56 1.97
N GLY A 85 8.55 5.58 1.41
CA GLY A 85 9.46 4.72 2.15
C GLY A 85 10.88 5.27 2.21
N GLY A 86 11.75 4.59 2.95
CA GLY A 86 13.18 4.91 3.06
C GLY A 86 13.60 5.54 4.39
N PHE A 87 12.67 5.74 5.32
CA PHE A 87 12.93 6.45 6.57
C PHE A 87 13.54 5.54 7.65
N ARG A 88 14.29 6.11 8.59
CA ARG A 88 14.88 5.37 9.71
C ARG A 88 13.84 4.85 10.70
N GLY A 89 12.73 5.58 10.85
CA GLY A 89 11.64 5.23 11.76
C GLY A 89 11.83 5.73 13.19
N GLN A 90 12.26 6.97 13.38
CA GLN A 90 12.39 7.63 14.67
C GLN A 90 11.44 8.85 14.73
N THR A 91 11.05 9.27 15.94
CA THR A 91 10.30 10.51 16.12
C THR A 91 11.13 11.68 15.58
N GLY A 92 10.53 12.53 14.74
CA GLY A 92 11.25 13.60 14.06
C GLY A 92 11.82 13.22 12.69
N ASP A 93 11.59 12.00 12.21
CA ASP A 93 11.95 11.60 10.85
C ASP A 93 10.99 12.23 9.84
N GLU A 94 11.28 13.47 9.49
CA GLU A 94 10.44 14.27 8.60
C GLU A 94 11.21 14.79 7.39
N GLY A 95 10.50 14.86 6.25
CA GLY A 95 10.98 15.46 5.02
C GLY A 95 11.58 14.45 4.04
N ILE A 96 11.01 14.40 2.82
CA ILE A 96 11.39 13.47 1.75
C ILE A 96 12.82 13.66 1.21
N ASN A 97 13.43 14.82 1.45
CA ASN A 97 14.77 15.21 0.96
C ASN A 97 15.83 15.25 2.08
N ASN A 98 15.53 14.69 3.25
CA ASN A 98 16.44 14.72 4.40
C ASN A 98 17.34 13.49 4.39
N SER A 99 18.62 13.65 4.03
CA SER A 99 19.58 12.54 3.98
C SER A 99 19.92 11.94 5.35
N THR A 100 19.60 12.63 6.44
CA THR A 100 19.81 12.11 7.82
C THR A 100 18.70 11.16 8.25
N THR A 101 17.45 11.40 7.80
CA THR A 101 16.26 10.61 8.18
C THR A 101 15.85 9.64 7.08
N ARG A 102 16.17 9.95 5.81
CA ARG A 102 15.89 9.18 4.60
C ARG A 102 17.15 9.06 3.70
N PRO A 103 18.26 8.47 4.20
CA PRO A 103 19.50 8.30 3.45
C PRO A 103 19.32 7.43 2.21
N ARG A 104 20.00 7.82 1.12
CA ARG A 104 20.13 7.00 -0.10
C ARG A 104 20.95 5.74 0.19
N ASP A 105 20.71 4.71 -0.59
CA ASP A 105 21.50 3.49 -0.53
C ASP A 105 22.96 3.78 -0.97
N PRO A 106 23.97 3.59 -0.11
CA PRO A 106 25.36 3.88 -0.45
C PRO A 106 25.93 2.94 -1.53
N ASP A 107 25.36 1.75 -1.69
CA ASP A 107 25.81 0.75 -2.67
C ASP A 107 25.17 0.96 -4.05
N HIS A 108 24.12 1.79 -4.11
CA HIS A 108 23.32 2.05 -5.31
C HIS A 108 23.06 3.54 -5.53
N LEU A 109 24.14 4.35 -5.59
CA LEU A 109 24.07 5.81 -5.74
C LEU A 109 23.50 6.29 -7.08
N ASP A 110 23.56 5.45 -8.12
CA ASP A 110 22.95 5.66 -9.43
C ASP A 110 21.42 5.45 -9.41
N VAL A 111 20.92 4.80 -8.37
CA VAL A 111 19.52 4.40 -8.20
C VAL A 111 18.84 5.43 -7.29
N GLN A 112 18.33 6.53 -7.86
CA GLN A 112 17.66 7.64 -7.14
C GLN A 112 16.35 7.27 -6.39
N TRP A 113 16.02 6.00 -6.28
CA TRP A 113 14.84 5.42 -5.65
C TRP A 113 15.23 4.33 -4.63
N ALA A 114 16.52 4.00 -4.53
CA ALA A 114 17.08 3.15 -3.49
C ALA A 114 17.42 3.97 -2.24
N PHE A 115 17.08 3.39 -1.09
CA PHE A 115 17.28 3.99 0.23
C PHE A 115 17.90 2.96 1.16
N ALA A 116 18.80 3.41 2.03
CA ALA A 116 19.48 2.52 2.98
C ALA A 116 18.48 1.85 3.93
N ASN A 117 17.43 2.57 4.36
CA ASN A 117 16.34 1.98 5.16
C ASN A 117 15.25 1.41 4.25
N ARG A 118 15.51 0.26 3.64
CA ARG A 118 14.60 -0.35 2.66
C ARG A 118 13.21 -0.60 3.24
N THR A 119 12.19 -0.02 2.60
CA THR A 119 10.77 -0.25 2.92
C THR A 119 10.19 -1.24 1.93
N ILE A 120 9.55 -2.30 2.42
CA ILE A 120 9.02 -3.39 1.60
C ILE A 120 7.53 -3.53 1.86
N PHE A 121 6.71 -3.42 0.82
CA PHE A 121 5.31 -3.83 0.83
C PHE A 121 5.21 -5.23 0.25
N SER A 122 4.85 -6.20 1.11
CA SER A 122 4.75 -7.61 0.75
C SER A 122 3.29 -8.05 0.69
N GLY A 123 2.90 -8.68 -0.42
CA GLY A 123 1.60 -9.36 -0.55
C GLY A 123 1.57 -10.77 0.04
N ASP A 124 2.68 -11.28 0.60
CA ASP A 124 2.72 -12.56 1.33
C ASP A 124 2.09 -12.38 2.72
N VAL A 125 0.76 -12.25 2.76
CA VAL A 125 0.01 -11.87 3.97
C VAL A 125 0.18 -12.90 5.10
N ASP A 126 0.31 -14.18 4.76
CA ASP A 126 0.48 -15.29 5.69
C ASP A 126 1.95 -15.65 5.99
N ARG A 127 2.90 -14.90 5.41
CA ARG A 127 4.35 -14.89 5.73
C ARG A 127 5.00 -16.26 5.58
N ASN A 128 4.61 -17.02 4.56
CA ASN A 128 4.99 -18.43 4.42
C ASN A 128 5.64 -18.77 3.07
N ASP A 129 6.00 -17.75 2.29
CA ASP A 129 6.52 -17.89 0.93
C ASP A 129 7.70 -18.85 0.80
N ASP A 130 8.58 -18.96 1.81
CA ASP A 130 9.75 -19.86 1.76
C ASP A 130 9.38 -21.36 1.82
N SER A 131 8.16 -21.68 2.26
CA SER A 131 7.65 -23.06 2.38
C SER A 131 6.61 -23.43 1.33
N GLN A 132 6.11 -22.44 0.57
CA GLN A 132 4.92 -22.61 -0.28
C GLN A 132 5.13 -22.23 -1.74
N LYS A 133 6.26 -21.62 -2.13
CA LYS A 133 6.57 -21.36 -3.54
C LYS A 133 6.97 -22.65 -4.26
N GLY A 134 6.14 -23.12 -5.18
CA GLY A 134 6.50 -24.27 -6.01
C GLY A 134 5.36 -24.86 -6.83
N TRP A 135 5.67 -25.94 -7.57
CA TRP A 135 4.65 -26.74 -8.22
C TRP A 135 4.06 -27.73 -7.21
N ARG A 136 2.73 -27.71 -7.04
CA ARG A 136 2.00 -28.72 -6.28
C ARG A 136 1.25 -29.65 -7.24
N TRP A 137 1.20 -30.93 -6.94
CA TRP A 137 0.36 -31.86 -7.69
C TRP A 137 -1.08 -31.77 -7.21
N ASN A 138 -2.02 -31.41 -8.09
CA ASN A 138 -3.45 -31.52 -7.84
C ASN A 138 -3.94 -32.91 -8.29
N ALA A 139 -4.23 -33.79 -7.33
CA ALA A 139 -4.68 -35.15 -7.61
C ALA A 139 -6.10 -35.23 -8.20
N GLY A 140 -6.97 -34.25 -7.87
CA GLY A 140 -8.33 -34.17 -8.42
C GLY A 140 -8.34 -33.80 -9.90
N GLU A 141 -7.43 -32.90 -10.30
CA GLU A 141 -7.32 -32.41 -11.67
C GLU A 141 -6.21 -33.08 -12.49
N LYS A 142 -5.45 -33.98 -11.85
CA LYS A 142 -4.31 -34.71 -12.43
C LYS A 142 -3.31 -33.78 -13.15
N LYS A 143 -3.06 -32.61 -12.58
CA LYS A 143 -2.16 -31.60 -13.14
C LYS A 143 -1.23 -31.01 -12.08
N TRP A 144 -0.06 -30.57 -12.50
CA TRP A 144 0.78 -29.72 -11.67
C TRP A 144 0.24 -28.28 -11.72
N GLU A 145 0.06 -27.70 -10.55
CA GLU A 145 -0.36 -26.32 -10.38
C GLU A 145 0.74 -25.52 -9.72
N GLN A 146 0.89 -24.29 -10.16
CA GLN A 146 1.77 -23.37 -9.47
C GLN A 146 1.08 -22.90 -8.19
N TYR A 147 1.73 -23.16 -7.06
CA TYR A 147 1.29 -22.71 -5.76
C TYR A 147 2.06 -21.46 -5.38
N TYR A 148 1.32 -20.36 -5.25
CA TYR A 148 1.82 -19.04 -4.92
C TYR A 148 1.47 -18.63 -3.49
N GLY A 149 1.13 -19.59 -2.61
CA GLY A 149 0.61 -19.28 -1.28
C GLY A 149 -0.72 -18.51 -1.32
N ARG A 150 -1.06 -17.84 -0.21
CA ARG A 150 -2.26 -16.98 -0.08
C ARG A 150 -1.89 -15.51 -0.29
N ASN A 151 -1.10 -15.26 -1.33
CA ASN A 151 -0.58 -13.95 -1.65
C ASN A 151 -1.66 -13.02 -2.23
N SER A 152 -1.53 -11.72 -1.96
CA SER A 152 -2.37 -10.66 -2.51
C SER A 152 -2.36 -10.65 -4.04
N TYR A 153 -3.54 -10.55 -4.66
CA TYR A 153 -3.67 -10.30 -6.11
C TYR A 153 -3.02 -8.97 -6.49
N HIS A 154 -3.35 -7.94 -5.71
CA HIS A 154 -2.77 -6.61 -5.81
C HIS A 154 -2.09 -6.28 -4.50
N VAL A 155 -0.77 -6.14 -4.48
CA VAL A 155 -0.07 -5.72 -3.26
C VAL A 155 -0.44 -4.27 -2.92
N VAL A 156 -0.50 -3.42 -3.95
CA VAL A 156 -0.91 -2.02 -3.87
C VAL A 156 -2.11 -1.82 -4.78
N TRP A 157 -3.15 -1.17 -4.25
CA TRP A 157 -4.34 -0.77 -5.01
C TRP A 157 -4.30 0.74 -5.26
N PHE A 158 -4.05 1.14 -6.50
CA PHE A 158 -3.86 2.54 -6.91
C PHE A 158 -5.10 3.11 -7.61
N ALA A 159 -6.25 2.90 -6.99
CA ALA A 159 -7.54 3.37 -7.48
C ALA A 159 -8.44 3.67 -6.28
N SER A 160 -9.49 4.46 -6.50
CA SER A 160 -10.56 4.54 -5.51
C SER A 160 -11.24 3.18 -5.36
N GLU A 161 -11.93 2.94 -4.25
CA GLU A 161 -12.57 1.65 -4.03
C GLU A 161 -13.70 1.45 -5.07
N GLY A 162 -13.50 0.45 -5.94
CA GLY A 162 -14.47 0.01 -6.94
C GLY A 162 -14.12 0.35 -8.39
N PHE A 163 -15.08 0.05 -9.27
CA PHE A 163 -14.94 0.11 -10.72
C PHE A 163 -16.03 0.99 -11.33
N ASN A 164 -15.77 1.52 -12.53
CA ASN A 164 -16.80 2.23 -13.29
C ASN A 164 -17.95 1.27 -13.61
N GLU A 165 -19.17 1.80 -13.56
CA GLU A 165 -20.36 1.04 -13.97
C GLU A 165 -20.23 0.67 -15.45
N ARG A 166 -20.51 -0.60 -15.75
CA ARG A 166 -20.57 -1.10 -17.13
C ARG A 166 -22.01 -1.03 -17.61
N THR A 167 -22.22 -0.44 -18.79
CA THR A 167 -23.51 -0.47 -19.48
C THR A 167 -23.68 -1.74 -20.31
N THR A 168 -22.57 -2.38 -20.69
CA THR A 168 -22.57 -3.66 -21.40
C THR A 168 -21.45 -4.58 -20.91
N LYS A 169 -21.60 -5.89 -21.15
CA LYS A 169 -20.57 -6.89 -20.82
C LYS A 169 -19.30 -6.79 -21.68
N TYR A 170 -19.31 -5.98 -22.74
CA TYR A 170 -18.17 -5.82 -23.67
C TYR A 170 -17.27 -4.64 -23.30
N GLU A 171 -17.71 -3.79 -22.37
CA GLU A 171 -16.89 -2.68 -21.88
C GLU A 171 -15.75 -3.20 -21.01
N ALA A 172 -14.59 -2.55 -21.16
CA ALA A 172 -13.43 -2.84 -20.34
C ALA A 172 -13.75 -2.55 -18.86
N VAL A 173 -13.28 -3.43 -17.98
CA VAL A 173 -13.37 -3.22 -16.54
C VAL A 173 -12.29 -2.22 -16.14
N THR A 174 -12.72 -1.01 -15.79
CA THR A 174 -11.80 0.07 -15.39
C THR A 174 -12.04 0.43 -13.94
N ALA A 175 -11.01 0.31 -13.11
CA ALA A 175 -11.04 0.82 -11.74
C ALA A 175 -11.21 2.35 -11.75
N LYS A 176 -11.91 2.90 -10.76
CA LYS A 176 -12.13 4.35 -10.67
C LYS A 176 -10.82 5.05 -10.27
N PRO A 177 -10.27 5.98 -11.08
CA PRO A 177 -8.97 6.59 -10.82
C PRO A 177 -9.00 7.45 -9.55
N LEU A 178 -7.81 7.69 -8.96
CA LEU A 178 -7.65 8.68 -7.90
C LEU A 178 -7.75 10.09 -8.51
N PRO A 179 -8.68 10.96 -8.05
CA PRO A 179 -8.90 12.27 -8.66
C PRO A 179 -7.87 13.34 -8.27
N VAL A 180 -7.08 13.11 -7.21
CA VAL A 180 -5.99 13.98 -6.78
C VAL A 180 -4.68 13.19 -6.87
N GLU A 181 -3.62 13.86 -7.29
CA GLU A 181 -2.28 13.28 -7.37
C GLU A 181 -1.91 12.58 -6.06
N THR A 182 -1.47 11.33 -6.20
CA THR A 182 -1.03 10.48 -5.12
C THR A 182 0.26 9.81 -5.58
N THR A 183 1.28 9.84 -4.74
CA THR A 183 2.60 9.28 -5.04
C THR A 183 2.91 8.10 -4.14
N LEU A 184 3.54 7.05 -4.70
CA LEU A 184 4.22 6.01 -3.94
C LEU A 184 5.70 6.02 -4.35
N ASP A 185 6.59 6.33 -3.41
CA ASP A 185 8.03 6.45 -3.68
C ASP A 185 8.87 5.81 -2.57
N GLY A 186 10.05 5.28 -2.91
CA GLY A 186 10.98 4.65 -1.97
C GLY A 186 10.49 3.36 -1.35
N VAL A 187 9.57 2.66 -2.03
CA VAL A 187 9.01 1.38 -1.58
C VAL A 187 9.31 0.29 -2.59
N VAL A 188 9.78 -0.86 -2.10
CA VAL A 188 9.87 -2.10 -2.89
C VAL A 188 8.57 -2.87 -2.72
N VAL A 189 7.94 -3.26 -3.82
CA VAL A 189 6.72 -4.07 -3.83
C VAL A 189 7.07 -5.50 -4.22
N THR A 190 6.66 -6.48 -3.41
CA THR A 190 6.93 -7.91 -3.63
C THR A 190 5.80 -8.79 -3.11
N GLY A 191 5.89 -10.11 -3.32
CA GLY A 191 4.93 -11.08 -2.77
C GLY A 191 3.53 -10.96 -3.35
N GLY A 192 3.37 -10.33 -4.52
CA GLY A 192 2.10 -10.28 -5.23
C GLY A 192 1.90 -11.51 -6.10
N CYS A 193 0.64 -11.92 -6.29
CA CYS A 193 0.23 -12.96 -7.20
C CYS A 193 -0.86 -12.39 -8.12
N ALA A 194 -0.48 -11.59 -9.12
CA ALA A 194 -1.41 -10.93 -10.03
C ALA A 194 -2.17 -11.89 -10.98
N ASP A 195 -1.98 -13.20 -10.83
CA ASP A 195 -2.80 -14.20 -11.51
C ASP A 195 -4.21 -14.21 -10.90
N TYR A 196 -5.03 -13.27 -11.37
CA TYR A 196 -6.48 -13.23 -11.16
C TYR A 196 -7.17 -14.38 -11.91
N GLY A 197 -6.41 -15.16 -12.69
CA GLY A 197 -6.87 -16.38 -13.32
C GLY A 197 -6.99 -17.50 -12.30
N GLU A 198 -8.16 -17.63 -11.70
CA GLU A 198 -8.73 -18.97 -11.59
C GLU A 198 -8.80 -19.55 -13.02
N ARG A 199 -7.72 -20.22 -13.44
CA ARG A 199 -7.83 -21.33 -14.38
C ARG A 199 -8.47 -22.50 -13.63
N GLY A 200 -9.78 -22.40 -13.41
CA GLY A 200 -10.63 -23.52 -13.01
C GLY A 200 -11.56 -23.19 -11.84
N GLU A 201 -12.76 -22.73 -12.15
CA GLU A 201 -13.96 -23.47 -11.69
C GLU A 201 -14.09 -24.77 -12.49
#